data_AF-A0A8H7P167-F1
#
_entry.id   AF-A0A8H7P167-F1
#
_cell.length_a   1.000
_cell.length_b   1.000
_cell.length_c   1.000
_cell.angle_alpha   90.00
_cell.angle_beta   90.00
_cell.angle_gamma   90.00
#
_symmetry.space_group_name_H-M   'P 1'
#
loop_
_entity.id
_entity.type
_entity.pdbx_description
1 polymer ?
#
loop_
_entity_poly.entity_id
_entity_poly.type
_entity_poly.pdbx_seq_one_letter_code
_entity_poly.pdbx_strand_id
1 'polypeptide(L)'
;MAESSSAKEVVMATQEVVETIELMSQSSEQYDDEQDSAPPFQQLACILMMSAVLIVVLATAIPRLPRRKQTPSEVLRPLFAELGSVVSHTASDAMPSDHRKLITSTVRTVSILNRWMASESSHDSSEHDNVVDVLYSLLTTVVEACANNIDSHLAQQAFQRQFPRLVVPFSDGDSSTQSEDITRELQTAIADLHLTPSRLQAEPTLGSLILLAHTPSYTFTTSLLTAFFAVILMALQTNHALDEVLALLIYTIVPFRAHSPASDFPPDLLIPLAHILSSLASVHPDSATRHHTFRLLASILALAPSPLRLQLLHELLTDEDTAPQMRVAAIGLVKDALLEALAAPAGSEESSRNVFASHLLLRTLGPILLHPHPPSLFDTANQLDQQDFLDTAEPLRLVECLALCYVWLLRDVQNRTGLRDADNLRNVEHTLLEPLRRQLRTWDNGMDGSILLGGLM
;
A
#
# COMPACT_ATOMS: atom_id res chain seq x y z
N MET A 1 -15.08 -38.41 -13.33
CA MET A 1 -15.87 -38.12 -14.55
C MET A 1 -15.04 -37.38 -15.59
N ALA A 2 -14.38 -36.26 -15.23
CA ALA A 2 -13.52 -35.52 -16.17
C ALA A 2 -12.52 -36.41 -16.91
N GLU A 3 -11.79 -37.29 -16.22
CA GLU A 3 -10.78 -38.19 -16.80
C GLU A 3 -11.35 -39.38 -17.60
N SER A 4 -12.59 -39.79 -17.33
CA SER A 4 -13.21 -41.01 -17.85
C SER A 4 -14.23 -40.76 -18.97
N SER A 5 -14.71 -39.52 -19.10
CA SER A 5 -15.68 -39.10 -20.12
C SER A 5 -14.98 -38.56 -21.38
N SER A 6 -15.75 -38.43 -22.47
CA SER A 6 -15.29 -37.83 -23.72
C SER A 6 -14.82 -36.39 -23.48
N ALA A 7 -13.57 -36.08 -23.82
CA ALA A 7 -12.98 -34.76 -23.62
C ALA A 7 -13.80 -33.63 -24.28
N LYS A 8 -14.43 -33.92 -25.44
CA LYS A 8 -15.29 -32.96 -26.14
C LYS A 8 -16.55 -32.65 -25.34
N GLU A 9 -17.19 -33.65 -24.76
CA GLU A 9 -18.39 -33.47 -23.94
C GLU A 9 -18.08 -32.70 -22.66
N VAL A 10 -16.93 -32.99 -22.05
CA VAL A 10 -16.47 -32.27 -20.85
C VAL A 10 -16.28 -30.78 -21.15
N VAL A 11 -15.60 -30.43 -22.25
CA VAL A 11 -15.38 -29.01 -22.61
C VAL A 11 -16.69 -28.30 -22.93
N MET A 12 -17.60 -28.91 -23.71
CA MET A 12 -18.90 -28.31 -24.01
C MET A 12 -19.74 -28.11 -22.73
N ALA A 13 -19.74 -29.09 -21.83
CA ALA A 13 -20.43 -28.95 -20.54
C ALA A 13 -19.81 -27.85 -19.67
N THR A 14 -18.48 -27.68 -19.68
CA THR A 14 -17.84 -26.56 -19.00
C THR A 14 -18.30 -25.22 -19.55
N GLN A 15 -18.37 -25.07 -20.88
CA GLN A 15 -18.86 -23.82 -21.50
C GLN A 15 -20.32 -23.52 -21.13
N GLU A 16 -21.20 -24.52 -21.16
CA GLU A 16 -22.61 -24.35 -20.72
C GLU A 16 -22.70 -23.90 -19.26
N VAL A 17 -21.84 -24.44 -18.39
CA VAL A 17 -21.79 -24.01 -16.99
C VAL A 17 -21.25 -22.58 -16.86
N VAL A 18 -20.24 -22.18 -17.65
CA VAL A 18 -19.73 -20.81 -17.66
C VAL A 18 -20.81 -19.83 -18.12
N GLU A 19 -21.51 -20.12 -19.22
CA GLU A 19 -22.65 -19.32 -19.70
C GLU A 19 -23.76 -19.21 -18.64
N THR A 20 -24.06 -20.31 -17.95
CA THR A 20 -25.03 -20.31 -16.85
C THR A 20 -24.58 -19.41 -15.70
N ILE A 21 -23.29 -19.46 -15.33
CA ILE A 21 -22.72 -18.60 -14.29
C ILE A 21 -22.79 -17.13 -14.71
N GLU A 22 -22.45 -16.79 -15.95
CA GLU A 22 -22.53 -15.42 -16.47
C GLU A 22 -23.97 -14.89 -16.40
N LEU A 23 -24.95 -15.70 -16.81
CA LEU A 23 -26.38 -15.36 -16.70
C LEU A 23 -26.81 -15.16 -15.24
N MET A 24 -26.35 -16.02 -14.32
CA MET A 24 -26.63 -15.87 -12.90
C MET A 24 -26.03 -14.59 -12.33
N SER A 25 -24.80 -14.25 -12.72
CA SER A 25 -24.11 -13.01 -12.31
C SER A 25 -24.81 -11.75 -12.83
N GLN A 26 -25.32 -11.76 -14.07
CA GLN A 26 -26.08 -10.64 -14.64
C GLN A 26 -27.45 -10.47 -13.98
N SER A 27 -28.09 -11.57 -13.58
CA SER A 27 -29.39 -11.52 -12.94
C SER A 27 -29.32 -10.93 -11.52
N SER A 28 -28.24 -11.18 -10.77
CA SER A 28 -28.06 -10.63 -9.41
C SER A 28 -27.90 -9.10 -9.37
N GLU A 29 -27.50 -8.45 -10.47
CA GLU A 29 -27.41 -6.99 -10.55
C GLU A 29 -28.77 -6.29 -10.75
N GLN A 30 -29.85 -7.05 -11.05
CA GLN A 30 -31.17 -6.51 -11.38
C GLN A 30 -32.24 -6.70 -10.29
N TYR A 31 -31.95 -7.46 -9.23
CA TYR A 31 -32.91 -7.73 -8.15
C TYR A 31 -32.54 -6.96 -6.87
N ASP A 32 -32.93 -5.68 -6.83
CA ASP A 32 -32.98 -4.87 -5.61
C ASP A 32 -34.33 -5.01 -4.87
N ASP A 33 -35.22 -5.89 -5.35
CA ASP A 33 -36.57 -6.06 -4.79
C ASP A 33 -36.79 -7.47 -4.20
N GLU A 34 -36.80 -7.51 -2.86
CA GLU A 34 -37.59 -8.38 -1.98
C GLU A 34 -38.03 -9.76 -2.53
N GLN A 35 -37.15 -10.76 -2.56
CA GLN A 35 -37.59 -12.18 -2.49
C GLN A 35 -36.51 -13.16 -2.03
N ASP A 36 -36.78 -13.74 -0.83
CA ASP A 36 -36.37 -15.02 -0.18
C ASP A 36 -35.52 -16.06 -0.97
N SER A 37 -34.49 -15.63 -1.68
CA SER A 37 -33.45 -16.48 -2.26
C SER A 37 -32.18 -16.38 -1.40
N ALA A 38 -31.41 -17.47 -1.35
CA ALA A 38 -30.24 -17.60 -0.47
C ALA A 38 -29.37 -16.33 -0.46
N PRO A 39 -28.74 -15.95 0.68
CA PRO A 39 -28.01 -14.70 0.76
C PRO A 39 -27.01 -14.61 -0.41
N PRO A 40 -26.92 -13.47 -1.13
CA PRO A 40 -26.15 -13.32 -2.37
C PRO A 40 -24.70 -13.80 -2.23
N PHE A 41 -24.17 -13.69 -1.02
CA PHE A 41 -22.84 -14.16 -0.61
C PHE A 41 -22.60 -15.67 -0.83
N GLN A 42 -23.61 -16.53 -0.57
CA GLN A 42 -23.46 -17.98 -0.71
C GLN A 42 -23.46 -18.40 -2.20
N GLN A 43 -24.19 -17.67 -3.04
CA GLN A 43 -24.24 -17.90 -4.47
C GLN A 43 -22.92 -17.50 -5.17
N LEU A 44 -22.34 -16.35 -4.79
CA LEU A 44 -21.05 -15.89 -5.31
C LEU A 44 -19.88 -16.79 -4.88
N ALA A 45 -19.84 -17.23 -3.61
CA ALA A 45 -18.84 -18.19 -3.14
C ALA A 45 -18.94 -19.53 -3.90
N CYS A 46 -20.16 -20.00 -4.18
CA CYS A 46 -20.37 -21.17 -5.02
C CYS A 46 -19.84 -20.95 -6.45
N ILE A 47 -20.07 -19.78 -7.04
CA ILE A 47 -19.57 -19.44 -8.38
C ILE A 47 -18.03 -19.47 -8.45
N LEU A 48 -17.35 -18.87 -7.47
CA LEU A 48 -15.88 -18.85 -7.45
C LEU A 48 -15.31 -20.27 -7.28
N MET A 49 -15.91 -21.07 -6.40
CA MET A 49 -15.53 -22.47 -6.22
C MET A 49 -15.79 -23.29 -7.49
N MET A 50 -16.91 -23.06 -8.18
CA MET A 50 -17.20 -23.68 -9.47
C MET A 50 -16.15 -23.27 -10.51
N SER A 51 -15.78 -22.00 -10.59
CA SER A 51 -14.75 -21.49 -11.49
C SER A 51 -13.41 -22.21 -11.26
N ALA A 52 -12.99 -22.38 -10.00
CA ALA A 52 -11.79 -23.15 -9.65
C ALA A 52 -11.87 -24.61 -10.14
N VAL A 53 -13.02 -25.27 -9.96
CA VAL A 53 -13.25 -26.65 -10.43
C VAL A 53 -13.21 -26.72 -11.96
N LEU A 54 -13.86 -25.78 -12.66
CA LEU A 54 -13.89 -25.75 -14.12
C LEU A 54 -12.49 -25.57 -14.70
N ILE A 55 -11.67 -24.71 -14.12
CA ILE A 55 -10.25 -24.52 -14.49
C ILE A 55 -9.49 -25.86 -14.41
N VAL A 56 -9.63 -26.61 -13.32
CA VAL A 56 -8.99 -27.94 -13.15
C VAL A 56 -9.54 -28.96 -14.14
N VAL A 57 -10.86 -28.98 -14.36
CA VAL A 57 -11.50 -29.91 -15.30
C VAL A 57 -10.98 -29.69 -16.71
N LEU A 58 -10.88 -28.43 -17.15
CA LEU A 58 -10.29 -28.07 -18.44
C LEU A 58 -8.86 -28.56 -18.57
N ALA A 59 -8.03 -28.40 -17.53
CA ALA A 59 -6.65 -28.89 -17.51
C ALA A 59 -6.53 -30.39 -17.83
N THR A 60 -7.50 -31.20 -17.40
CA THR A 60 -7.54 -32.65 -17.65
C THR A 60 -8.19 -33.03 -18.99
N ALA A 61 -9.11 -32.20 -19.50
CA ALA A 61 -9.86 -32.48 -20.71
C ALA A 61 -9.10 -32.06 -21.98
N ILE A 62 -8.50 -30.87 -21.97
CA ILE A 62 -7.85 -30.28 -23.15
C ILE A 62 -6.75 -31.17 -23.74
N PRO A 63 -5.84 -31.77 -22.95
CA PRO A 63 -4.79 -32.65 -23.49
C PRO A 63 -5.32 -33.86 -24.28
N ARG A 64 -6.56 -34.28 -24.02
CA ARG A 64 -7.19 -35.45 -24.64
C ARG A 64 -8.06 -35.09 -25.85
N LEU A 65 -8.20 -33.80 -26.20
CA LEU A 65 -9.02 -33.38 -27.32
C LEU A 65 -8.41 -33.84 -28.66
N PRO A 66 -9.22 -34.45 -29.56
CA PRO A 66 -8.74 -34.84 -30.87
C PRO A 66 -8.42 -33.60 -31.71
N ARG A 67 -7.15 -33.51 -32.12
CA ARG A 67 -6.59 -32.40 -32.90
C ARG A 67 -7.11 -32.45 -34.32
N ARG A 68 -7.98 -31.51 -34.66
CA ARG A 68 -8.52 -31.36 -36.02
C ARG A 68 -7.85 -30.20 -36.74
N LYS A 69 -8.56 -29.07 -36.82
CA LYS A 69 -8.19 -27.89 -37.61
C LYS A 69 -7.77 -26.70 -36.74
N GLN A 70 -7.92 -26.80 -35.43
CA GLN A 70 -7.60 -25.72 -34.50
C GLN A 70 -6.29 -26.01 -33.78
N THR A 71 -5.50 -24.97 -33.59
CA THR A 71 -4.28 -25.05 -32.76
C THR A 71 -4.66 -25.07 -31.27
N PRO A 72 -3.79 -25.57 -30.38
CA PRO A 72 -4.02 -25.52 -28.94
C PRO A 72 -4.38 -24.13 -28.42
N SER A 73 -3.68 -23.09 -28.85
CA SER A 73 -3.96 -21.70 -28.47
C SER A 73 -5.34 -21.21 -28.93
N GLU A 74 -5.80 -21.61 -30.12
CA GLU A 74 -7.15 -21.29 -30.61
C GLU A 74 -8.25 -21.94 -29.77
N VAL A 75 -8.00 -23.11 -29.19
CA VAL A 75 -8.94 -23.79 -28.28
C VAL A 75 -8.92 -23.16 -26.88
N LEU A 76 -7.73 -22.88 -26.35
CA LEU A 76 -7.55 -22.36 -24.98
C LEU A 76 -8.04 -20.93 -24.81
N ARG A 77 -7.78 -20.06 -25.80
CA ARG A 77 -8.03 -18.62 -25.69
C ARG A 77 -9.48 -18.26 -25.35
N PRO A 78 -10.52 -18.73 -26.08
CA PRO A 78 -11.90 -18.38 -25.73
C PRO A 78 -12.31 -18.92 -24.37
N LEU A 79 -11.95 -20.18 -24.05
CA LEU A 79 -12.33 -20.82 -22.79
C LEU A 79 -11.79 -20.08 -21.56
N PHE A 80 -10.53 -19.66 -21.62
CA PHE A 80 -9.91 -18.95 -20.50
C PHE A 80 -10.22 -17.46 -20.47
N ALA A 81 -10.58 -16.86 -21.61
CA ALA A 81 -11.12 -15.50 -21.62
C ALA A 81 -12.49 -15.42 -20.92
N GLU A 82 -13.41 -16.35 -21.22
CA GLU A 82 -14.73 -16.44 -20.58
C GLU A 82 -14.59 -16.71 -19.07
N LEU A 83 -13.78 -17.71 -18.68
CA LEU A 83 -13.53 -18.00 -17.26
C LEU A 83 -12.86 -16.84 -16.54
N GLY A 84 -11.90 -16.16 -17.18
CA GLY A 84 -11.24 -14.98 -16.62
C GLY A 84 -12.26 -13.86 -16.35
N SER A 85 -13.15 -13.61 -17.30
CA SER A 85 -14.25 -12.64 -17.15
C SER A 85 -15.12 -12.98 -15.94
N VAL A 86 -15.59 -14.23 -15.82
CA VAL A 86 -16.40 -14.67 -14.67
C VAL A 86 -15.68 -14.45 -13.34
N VAL A 87 -14.39 -14.80 -13.26
CA VAL A 87 -13.59 -14.61 -12.05
C VAL A 87 -13.49 -13.13 -11.67
N SER A 88 -13.22 -12.24 -12.63
CA SER A 88 -13.09 -10.80 -12.36
C SER A 88 -14.38 -10.18 -11.81
N HIS A 89 -15.56 -10.66 -12.20
CA HIS A 89 -16.84 -10.12 -11.72
C HIS A 89 -17.27 -10.68 -10.36
N THR A 90 -16.74 -11.84 -9.95
CA THR A 90 -17.26 -12.57 -8.78
C THR A 90 -16.29 -12.67 -7.61
N ALA A 91 -15.02 -12.29 -7.81
CA ALA A 91 -14.01 -12.41 -6.78
C ALA A 91 -14.12 -11.38 -5.63
N SER A 92 -14.78 -10.23 -5.81
CA SER A 92 -14.82 -9.15 -4.80
C SER A 92 -15.38 -9.60 -3.45
N ASP A 93 -16.37 -10.49 -3.45
CA ASP A 93 -17.17 -10.85 -2.28
C ASP A 93 -16.95 -12.29 -1.82
N ALA A 94 -15.90 -12.95 -2.28
CA ALA A 94 -15.62 -14.33 -1.88
C ALA A 94 -14.81 -14.42 -0.57
N MET A 95 -14.89 -15.59 0.06
CA MET A 95 -14.10 -15.87 1.26
C MET A 95 -12.62 -16.08 0.92
N PRO A 96 -11.67 -15.68 1.80
CA PRO A 96 -10.24 -15.82 1.52
C PRO A 96 -9.80 -17.24 1.16
N SER A 97 -10.44 -18.26 1.75
CA SER A 97 -10.13 -19.66 1.45
C SER A 97 -10.51 -20.08 0.02
N ASP A 98 -11.46 -19.40 -0.62
CA ASP A 98 -11.89 -19.69 -1.98
C ASP A 98 -10.99 -19.01 -3.01
N HIS A 99 -10.51 -17.79 -2.74
CA HIS A 99 -9.45 -17.15 -3.53
C HIS A 99 -8.19 -18.01 -3.60
N ARG A 100 -7.77 -18.56 -2.46
CA ARG A 100 -6.60 -19.45 -2.39
C ARG A 100 -6.78 -20.69 -3.25
N LYS A 101 -7.92 -21.38 -3.13
CA LYS A 101 -8.22 -22.55 -3.98
C LYS A 101 -8.21 -22.18 -5.46
N LEU A 102 -8.71 -21.01 -5.82
CA LEU A 102 -8.73 -20.54 -7.21
C LEU A 102 -7.32 -20.28 -7.74
N ILE A 103 -6.46 -19.60 -6.97
CA ILE A 103 -5.05 -19.40 -7.30
C ILE A 103 -4.34 -20.76 -7.47
N THR A 104 -4.44 -21.65 -6.48
CA THR A 104 -3.82 -22.99 -6.51
C THR A 104 -4.30 -23.80 -7.72
N SER A 105 -5.59 -23.77 -8.01
CA SER A 105 -6.19 -24.47 -9.17
C SER A 105 -5.67 -23.92 -10.49
N THR A 106 -5.50 -22.61 -10.57
CA THR A 106 -4.96 -21.92 -11.75
C THR A 106 -3.49 -22.25 -11.95
N VAL A 107 -2.66 -22.12 -10.91
CA VAL A 107 -1.23 -22.51 -10.92
C VAL A 107 -1.06 -23.94 -11.41
N ARG A 108 -1.81 -24.89 -10.83
CA ARG A 108 -1.74 -26.31 -11.24
C ARG A 108 -2.13 -26.50 -12.69
N THR A 109 -3.18 -25.82 -13.14
CA THR A 109 -3.68 -25.91 -14.53
C THR A 109 -2.64 -25.37 -15.52
N VAL A 110 -2.05 -24.22 -15.21
CA VAL A 110 -0.95 -23.62 -15.96
C VAL A 110 0.21 -24.60 -16.09
N SER A 111 0.67 -25.19 -14.98
CA SER A 111 1.76 -26.19 -15.00
C SER A 111 1.42 -27.44 -15.82
N ILE A 112 0.20 -27.96 -15.72
CA ILE A 112 -0.25 -29.16 -16.46
C ILE A 112 -0.26 -28.88 -17.96
N LEU A 113 -0.89 -27.77 -18.38
CA LEU A 113 -1.03 -27.44 -19.79
C LEU A 113 0.30 -27.05 -20.43
N ASN A 114 1.16 -26.32 -19.71
CA ASN A 114 2.49 -25.98 -20.18
C ASN A 114 3.37 -27.24 -20.37
N ARG A 115 3.35 -28.17 -19.41
CA ARG A 115 4.07 -29.44 -19.51
C ARG A 115 3.55 -30.34 -20.64
N TRP A 116 2.23 -30.37 -20.81
CA TRP A 116 1.62 -31.08 -21.93
C TRP A 116 2.11 -30.53 -23.27
N MET A 117 2.12 -29.21 -23.45
CA MET A 117 2.66 -28.58 -24.66
C MET A 117 4.15 -28.89 -24.88
N ALA A 118 4.95 -28.86 -23.82
CA ALA A 118 6.38 -29.18 -23.89
C ALA A 118 6.65 -30.66 -24.23
N SER A 119 5.74 -31.57 -23.88
CA SER A 119 5.90 -33.01 -24.15
C SER A 119 5.64 -33.41 -25.59
N GLU A 120 5.04 -32.53 -26.38
CA GLU A 120 4.68 -32.81 -27.77
C GLU A 120 5.73 -32.25 -28.72
N SER A 121 6.47 -33.19 -29.33
CA SER A 121 7.49 -32.90 -30.34
C SER A 121 6.95 -32.37 -31.67
N SER A 122 5.62 -32.25 -31.82
CA SER A 122 4.96 -31.88 -33.08
C SER A 122 4.70 -30.39 -33.25
N HIS A 123 4.95 -29.57 -32.23
CA HIS A 123 4.58 -28.16 -32.27
C HIS A 123 5.74 -27.25 -32.65
N ASP A 124 5.41 -26.23 -33.44
CA ASP A 124 6.32 -25.11 -33.70
C ASP A 124 6.50 -24.30 -32.41
N SER A 125 7.72 -23.77 -32.20
CA SER A 125 8.06 -22.95 -31.03
C SER A 125 7.08 -21.78 -30.82
N SER A 126 6.56 -21.21 -31.91
CA SER A 126 5.59 -20.11 -31.86
C SER A 126 4.25 -20.51 -31.24
N GLU A 127 3.82 -21.76 -31.42
CA GLU A 127 2.55 -22.22 -30.84
C GLU A 127 2.68 -22.45 -29.33
N HIS A 128 3.85 -22.89 -28.87
CA HIS A 128 4.15 -22.96 -27.45
C HIS A 128 4.09 -21.56 -26.82
N ASP A 129 4.72 -20.56 -27.45
CA ASP A 129 4.69 -19.16 -26.98
C ASP A 129 3.26 -18.61 -26.91
N ASN A 130 2.43 -18.86 -27.93
CA ASN A 130 1.02 -18.47 -27.95
C ASN A 130 0.21 -19.10 -26.80
N VAL A 131 0.48 -20.36 -26.46
CA VAL A 131 -0.17 -21.02 -25.31
C VAL A 131 0.32 -20.42 -24.00
N VAL A 132 1.61 -20.14 -23.87
CA VAL A 132 2.16 -19.45 -22.70
C VAL A 132 1.51 -18.08 -22.51
N ASP A 133 1.26 -17.31 -23.58
CA ASP A 133 0.55 -16.03 -23.50
C ASP A 133 -0.88 -16.20 -22.97
N VAL A 134 -1.61 -17.21 -23.43
CA VAL A 134 -2.98 -17.49 -22.96
C VAL A 134 -2.98 -17.91 -21.49
N LEU A 135 -2.05 -18.77 -21.08
CA LEU A 135 -1.91 -19.21 -19.68
C LEU A 135 -1.47 -18.06 -18.76
N TYR A 136 -0.59 -17.19 -19.26
CA TYR A 136 -0.16 -15.98 -18.56
C TYR A 136 -1.35 -15.04 -18.34
N SER A 137 -2.17 -14.79 -19.36
CA SER A 137 -3.37 -13.95 -19.25
C SER A 137 -4.38 -14.50 -18.24
N LEU A 138 -4.60 -15.81 -18.20
CA LEU A 138 -5.44 -16.43 -17.17
C LEU A 138 -4.85 -16.21 -15.77
N LEU A 139 -3.55 -16.49 -15.60
CA LEU A 139 -2.88 -16.36 -14.33
C LEU A 139 -2.94 -14.92 -13.80
N THR A 140 -2.65 -13.92 -14.64
CA THR A 140 -2.71 -12.51 -14.24
C THR A 140 -4.12 -12.09 -13.85
N THR A 141 -5.13 -12.53 -14.61
CA THR A 141 -6.54 -12.20 -14.34
C THR A 141 -6.99 -12.75 -12.99
N VAL A 142 -6.67 -14.02 -12.72
CA VAL A 142 -7.03 -14.68 -11.45
C VAL A 142 -6.31 -14.04 -10.27
N VAL A 143 -5.00 -13.81 -10.39
CA VAL A 143 -4.18 -13.24 -9.32
C VAL A 143 -4.60 -11.80 -9.02
N GLU A 144 -4.92 -11.01 -10.04
CA GLU A 144 -5.47 -9.66 -9.90
C GLU A 144 -6.82 -9.68 -9.15
N ALA A 145 -7.76 -10.51 -9.60
CA ALA A 145 -9.06 -10.66 -8.95
C ALA A 145 -8.96 -11.11 -7.49
N CYS A 146 -7.92 -11.88 -7.14
CA CYS A 146 -7.69 -12.41 -5.80
C CYS A 146 -6.71 -11.59 -4.95
N ALA A 147 -6.23 -10.43 -5.43
CA ALA A 147 -5.04 -9.78 -4.87
C ALA A 147 -5.12 -9.48 -3.37
N ASN A 148 -6.31 -9.11 -2.87
CA ASN A 148 -6.49 -8.75 -1.46
C ASN A 148 -6.48 -9.95 -0.50
N ASN A 149 -6.47 -11.19 -1.01
CA ASN A 149 -6.58 -12.42 -0.23
C ASN A 149 -5.44 -13.40 -0.50
N ILE A 150 -4.34 -12.93 -1.12
CA ILE A 150 -3.11 -13.72 -1.29
C ILE A 150 -2.44 -13.94 0.07
N ASP A 151 -2.53 -12.95 0.98
CA ASP A 151 -2.00 -12.97 2.35
C ASP A 151 -0.51 -13.35 2.44
N SER A 152 0.33 -12.87 1.51
CA SER A 152 1.75 -13.22 1.46
C SER A 152 2.65 -12.48 2.48
N HIS A 153 2.13 -11.45 3.12
CA HIS A 153 2.84 -10.59 4.08
C HIS A 153 4.16 -10.01 3.53
N LEU A 154 4.24 -9.76 2.21
CA LEU A 154 5.42 -9.23 1.54
C LEU A 154 5.81 -7.85 2.06
N ALA A 155 4.84 -6.97 2.35
CA ALA A 155 5.11 -5.63 2.88
C ALA A 155 5.74 -5.71 4.26
N GLN A 156 5.26 -6.63 5.10
CA GLN A 156 5.83 -6.88 6.42
C GLN A 156 7.25 -7.43 6.30
N GLN A 157 7.49 -8.41 5.45
CA GLN A 157 8.84 -8.94 5.21
C GLN A 157 9.80 -7.86 4.69
N ALA A 158 9.34 -7.04 3.72
CA ALA A 158 10.10 -5.92 3.19
C ALA A 158 10.44 -4.90 4.29
N PHE A 159 9.45 -4.54 5.11
CA PHE A 159 9.63 -3.64 6.23
C PHE A 159 10.63 -4.19 7.24
N GLN A 160 10.53 -5.47 7.61
CA GLN A 160 11.44 -6.07 8.58
C GLN A 160 12.89 -6.07 8.11
N ARG A 161 13.11 -6.30 6.80
CA ARG A 161 14.45 -6.26 6.21
C ARG A 161 15.01 -4.83 6.13
N GLN A 162 14.19 -3.84 5.76
CA GLN A 162 14.65 -2.47 5.55
C GLN A 162 14.70 -1.63 6.85
N PHE A 163 13.90 -1.99 7.86
CA PHE A 163 13.82 -1.28 9.14
C PHE A 163 14.00 -2.20 10.35
N PRO A 164 15.12 -2.94 10.45
CA PRO A 164 15.29 -3.99 11.46
C PRO A 164 15.22 -3.49 12.91
N ARG A 165 15.52 -2.20 13.15
CA ARG A 165 15.45 -1.58 14.49
C ARG A 165 14.03 -1.28 14.97
N LEU A 166 13.06 -1.32 14.06
CA LEU A 166 11.66 -0.96 14.35
C LEU A 166 10.76 -2.19 14.47
N VAL A 167 11.31 -3.38 14.28
CA VAL A 167 10.59 -4.64 14.38
C VAL A 167 10.68 -5.15 15.80
N VAL A 168 9.53 -5.43 16.41
CA VAL A 168 9.47 -6.27 17.60
C VAL A 168 9.35 -7.72 17.12
N PRO A 169 10.26 -8.64 17.52
CA PRO A 169 10.15 -10.04 17.14
C PRO A 169 8.83 -10.61 17.66
N PHE A 170 7.92 -10.99 16.77
CA PHE A 170 6.75 -11.80 17.08
C PHE A 170 7.06 -13.26 16.74
N SER A 171 6.61 -14.17 17.61
CA SER A 171 6.61 -15.59 17.32
C SER A 171 5.33 -15.89 16.54
N ASP A 172 5.44 -16.20 15.25
CA ASP A 172 4.27 -16.50 14.42
C ASP A 172 3.56 -17.77 14.91
N GLY A 173 2.24 -17.66 15.06
CA GLY A 173 1.33 -18.81 15.14
C GLY A 173 0.98 -19.35 13.75
N ASP A 174 0.22 -20.44 13.70
CA ASP A 174 -0.09 -21.32 12.54
C ASP A 174 -0.43 -20.65 11.18
N SER A 175 -0.74 -19.36 11.10
CA SER A 175 -1.05 -18.63 9.85
C SER A 175 0.13 -18.45 8.90
N SER A 176 1.38 -18.50 9.38
CA SER A 176 2.58 -18.36 8.54
C SER A 176 2.71 -19.49 7.51
N THR A 177 2.32 -20.71 7.88
CA THR A 177 2.52 -21.91 7.04
C THR A 177 1.70 -21.88 5.75
N GLN A 178 0.45 -21.40 5.80
CA GLN A 178 -0.43 -21.36 4.63
C GLN A 178 -0.09 -20.23 3.64
N SER A 179 0.43 -19.12 4.15
CA SER A 179 0.90 -17.97 3.35
C SER A 179 2.16 -18.33 2.54
N GLU A 180 3.08 -19.07 3.15
CA GLU A 180 4.29 -19.58 2.48
C GLU A 180 3.95 -20.52 1.32
N ASP A 181 2.89 -21.32 1.44
CA ASP A 181 2.48 -22.27 0.40
C ASP A 181 2.00 -21.56 -0.88
N ILE A 182 1.17 -20.51 -0.79
CA ILE A 182 0.66 -19.76 -1.96
C ILE A 182 1.79 -19.04 -2.68
N THR A 183 2.68 -18.40 -1.91
CA THR A 183 3.86 -17.71 -2.46
C THR A 183 4.71 -18.69 -3.27
N ARG A 184 4.95 -19.90 -2.75
CA ARG A 184 5.70 -20.94 -3.45
C ARG A 184 4.97 -21.45 -4.69
N GLU A 185 3.65 -21.56 -4.65
CA GLU A 185 2.83 -21.95 -5.81
C GLU A 185 2.91 -20.91 -6.93
N LEU A 186 2.78 -19.62 -6.62
CA LEU A 186 2.94 -18.54 -7.61
C LEU A 186 4.36 -18.54 -8.22
N GLN A 187 5.39 -18.70 -7.39
CA GLN A 187 6.76 -18.84 -7.86
C GLN A 187 6.96 -20.04 -8.79
N THR A 188 6.27 -21.15 -8.52
CA THR A 188 6.30 -22.33 -9.39
C THR A 188 5.67 -22.03 -10.75
N ALA A 189 4.52 -21.35 -10.79
CA ALA A 189 3.89 -20.95 -12.05
C ALA A 189 4.78 -19.98 -12.87
N ILE A 190 5.40 -19.01 -12.22
CA ILE A 190 6.34 -18.06 -12.85
C ILE A 190 7.52 -18.81 -13.48
N ALA A 191 8.09 -19.78 -12.75
CA ALA A 191 9.21 -20.60 -13.22
C ALA A 191 8.79 -21.52 -14.38
N ASP A 192 7.64 -22.19 -14.28
CA ASP A 192 7.12 -23.10 -15.29
C ASP A 192 6.86 -22.37 -16.62
N LEU A 193 6.27 -21.18 -16.58
CA LEU A 193 6.00 -20.36 -17.76
C LEU A 193 7.21 -19.56 -18.27
N HIS A 194 8.37 -19.69 -17.62
CA HIS A 194 9.59 -18.92 -17.93
C HIS A 194 9.33 -17.40 -18.01
N LEU A 195 8.49 -16.88 -17.11
CA LEU A 195 8.16 -15.45 -17.08
C LEU A 195 9.37 -14.65 -16.60
N THR A 196 9.99 -13.92 -17.52
CA THR A 196 11.10 -13.02 -17.19
C THR A 196 10.58 -11.66 -16.73
N PRO A 197 11.32 -10.93 -15.87
CA PRO A 197 10.92 -9.58 -15.47
C PRO A 197 10.70 -8.64 -16.65
N SER A 198 11.46 -8.78 -17.74
CA SER A 198 11.29 -8.03 -18.97
C SER A 198 9.96 -8.30 -19.68
N ARG A 199 9.44 -9.53 -19.60
CA ARG A 199 8.12 -9.89 -20.17
C ARG A 199 6.99 -9.28 -19.35
N LEU A 200 7.09 -9.39 -18.02
CA LEU A 200 6.12 -8.80 -17.10
C LEU A 200 6.09 -7.26 -17.20
N GLN A 201 7.22 -6.64 -17.56
CA GLN A 201 7.33 -5.20 -17.79
C GLN A 201 6.75 -4.71 -19.12
N ALA A 202 6.63 -5.59 -20.12
CA ALA A 202 6.21 -5.17 -21.45
C ALA A 202 4.77 -4.65 -21.47
N GLU A 203 3.91 -5.23 -20.63
CA GLU A 203 2.50 -4.84 -20.46
C GLU A 203 2.21 -4.64 -18.97
N PRO A 204 2.42 -3.43 -18.42
CA PRO A 204 2.26 -3.17 -17.01
C PRO A 204 0.78 -3.21 -16.60
N THR A 205 0.37 -4.32 -16.01
CA THR A 205 -0.96 -4.56 -15.40
C THR A 205 -0.82 -4.85 -13.91
N LEU A 206 -1.91 -4.80 -13.14
CA LEU A 206 -1.86 -5.15 -11.72
C LEU A 206 -1.48 -6.61 -11.52
N GLY A 207 -2.05 -7.55 -12.28
CA GLY A 207 -1.63 -8.95 -12.26
C GLY A 207 -0.12 -9.15 -12.54
N SER A 208 0.46 -8.44 -13.51
CA SER A 208 1.90 -8.52 -13.79
C SER A 208 2.77 -7.94 -12.66
N LEU A 209 2.30 -6.88 -11.98
CA LEU A 209 2.95 -6.29 -10.81
C LEU A 209 2.97 -7.28 -9.65
N ILE A 210 1.84 -7.96 -9.40
CA ILE A 210 1.74 -8.97 -8.34
C ILE A 210 2.73 -10.11 -8.64
N LEU A 211 2.71 -10.67 -9.85
CA LEU A 211 3.67 -11.72 -10.22
C LEU A 211 5.15 -11.27 -10.09
N LEU A 212 5.45 -10.02 -10.43
CA LEU A 212 6.78 -9.44 -10.20
C LEU A 212 7.14 -9.37 -8.71
N ALA A 213 6.21 -8.96 -7.84
CA ALA A 213 6.40 -8.89 -6.39
C ALA A 213 6.70 -10.28 -5.78
N HIS A 214 6.13 -11.33 -6.36
CA HIS A 214 6.36 -12.72 -5.96
C HIS A 214 7.60 -13.37 -6.58
N THR A 215 8.29 -12.69 -7.51
CA THR A 215 9.49 -13.22 -8.17
C THR A 215 10.68 -13.24 -7.20
N PRO A 216 11.32 -14.40 -6.96
CA PRO A 216 12.34 -14.51 -5.92
C PRO A 216 13.60 -13.73 -6.30
N SER A 217 14.16 -13.02 -5.31
CA SER A 217 15.40 -12.22 -5.46
C SER A 217 15.33 -11.10 -6.51
N TYR A 218 14.14 -10.74 -6.99
CA TYR A 218 13.98 -9.64 -7.90
C TYR A 218 14.22 -8.31 -7.18
N THR A 219 15.05 -7.45 -7.79
CA THR A 219 15.33 -6.11 -7.27
C THR A 219 14.60 -5.09 -8.12
N PHE A 220 13.69 -4.35 -7.48
CA PHE A 220 12.92 -3.33 -8.16
C PHE A 220 13.79 -2.10 -8.46
N THR A 221 13.65 -1.59 -9.68
CA THR A 221 14.43 -0.46 -10.20
C THR A 221 13.54 0.77 -10.37
N THR A 222 14.13 1.96 -10.43
CA THR A 222 13.38 3.21 -10.69
C THR A 222 12.69 3.21 -12.06
N SER A 223 13.28 2.56 -13.07
CA SER A 223 12.65 2.40 -14.39
C SER A 223 11.38 1.57 -14.31
N LEU A 224 11.39 0.50 -13.50
CA LEU A 224 10.22 -0.32 -13.28
C LEU A 224 9.12 0.44 -12.53
N LEU A 225 9.51 1.19 -11.49
CA LEU A 225 8.57 2.04 -10.77
C LEU A 225 7.87 3.03 -11.71
N THR A 226 8.61 3.59 -12.67
CA THR A 226 8.06 4.52 -13.67
C THR A 226 7.08 3.81 -14.61
N ALA A 227 7.41 2.60 -15.07
CA ALA A 227 6.54 1.82 -15.96
C ALA A 227 5.21 1.42 -15.29
N PHE A 228 5.25 1.07 -14.01
CA PHE A 228 4.09 0.64 -13.23
C PHE A 228 3.38 1.78 -12.48
N PHE A 229 3.81 3.03 -12.65
CA PHE A 229 3.41 4.09 -11.73
C PHE A 229 1.89 4.29 -11.68
N ALA A 230 1.21 4.29 -12.83
CA ALA A 230 -0.25 4.41 -12.88
C ALA A 230 -0.97 3.26 -12.15
N VAL A 231 -0.48 2.02 -12.33
CA VAL A 231 -1.00 0.83 -11.65
C VAL A 231 -0.80 0.92 -10.14
N ILE A 232 0.38 1.39 -9.71
CA ILE A 232 0.72 1.58 -8.30
C ILE A 232 -0.20 2.63 -7.64
N LEU A 233 -0.42 3.77 -8.30
CA LEU A 233 -1.30 4.80 -7.76
C LEU A 233 -2.74 4.28 -7.63
N MET A 234 -3.25 3.59 -8.66
CA MET A 234 -4.58 3.00 -8.63
C MET A 234 -4.72 1.98 -7.49
N ALA A 235 -3.75 1.07 -7.34
CA ALA A 235 -3.72 0.07 -6.29
C ALA A 235 -3.70 0.68 -4.87
N LEU A 236 -2.86 1.71 -4.65
CA LEU A 236 -2.83 2.44 -3.38
C LEU A 236 -4.14 3.17 -3.08
N GLN A 237 -4.76 3.80 -4.08
CA GLN A 237 -6.02 4.56 -3.91
C GLN A 237 -7.21 3.66 -3.62
N THR A 238 -7.23 2.47 -4.22
CA THR A 238 -8.31 1.49 -4.09
C THR A 238 -8.10 0.49 -2.96
N ASN A 239 -6.96 0.55 -2.25
CA ASN A 239 -6.52 -0.45 -1.28
C ASN A 239 -6.51 -1.87 -1.86
N HIS A 240 -6.09 -2.01 -3.13
CA HIS A 240 -6.06 -3.27 -3.84
C HIS A 240 -4.62 -3.74 -4.07
N ALA A 241 -4.30 -5.02 -3.81
CA ALA A 241 -2.93 -5.56 -3.89
C ALA A 241 -1.91 -4.78 -3.03
N LEU A 242 -2.36 -4.29 -1.87
CA LEU A 242 -1.59 -3.33 -1.08
C LEU A 242 -0.30 -3.94 -0.50
N ASP A 243 -0.32 -5.23 -0.17
CA ASP A 243 0.83 -5.97 0.35
C ASP A 243 1.99 -5.97 -0.68
N GLU A 244 1.69 -6.34 -1.92
CA GLU A 244 2.65 -6.36 -3.02
C GLU A 244 3.18 -4.95 -3.34
N VAL A 245 2.29 -3.97 -3.45
CA VAL A 245 2.66 -2.60 -3.83
C VAL A 245 3.51 -1.95 -2.74
N LEU A 246 3.16 -2.09 -1.47
CA LEU A 246 3.99 -1.56 -0.38
C LEU A 246 5.33 -2.29 -0.29
N ALA A 247 5.38 -3.61 -0.48
CA ALA A 247 6.63 -4.37 -0.51
C ALA A 247 7.56 -3.86 -1.62
N LEU A 248 7.02 -3.70 -2.82
CA LEU A 248 7.71 -3.16 -3.99
C LEU A 248 8.29 -1.78 -3.68
N LEU A 249 7.47 -0.87 -3.18
CA LEU A 249 7.90 0.50 -2.86
C LEU A 249 8.97 0.51 -1.77
N ILE A 250 8.83 -0.29 -0.71
CA ILE A 250 9.83 -0.40 0.37
C ILE A 250 11.17 -0.93 -0.15
N TYR A 251 11.16 -2.01 -0.95
CA TYR A 251 12.38 -2.57 -1.53
C TYR A 251 13.04 -1.67 -2.57
N THR A 252 12.29 -0.76 -3.19
CA THR A 252 12.83 0.19 -4.17
C THR A 252 13.37 1.45 -3.49
N ILE A 253 12.52 2.12 -2.72
CA ILE A 253 12.77 3.49 -2.23
C ILE A 253 13.78 3.50 -1.08
N VAL A 254 13.67 2.56 -0.14
CA VAL A 254 14.52 2.60 1.06
C VAL A 254 15.99 2.34 0.74
N PRO A 255 16.34 1.32 -0.07
CA PRO A 255 17.72 1.16 -0.54
C PRO A 255 18.19 2.32 -1.40
N PHE A 256 17.33 2.88 -2.25
CA PHE A 256 17.68 4.03 -3.10
C PHE A 256 18.16 5.22 -2.25
N ARG A 257 17.52 5.50 -1.11
CA ARG A 257 17.95 6.53 -0.15
C ARG A 257 19.36 6.30 0.40
N ALA A 258 19.80 5.05 0.55
CA ALA A 258 21.11 4.75 1.10
C ALA A 258 22.26 4.99 0.11
N HIS A 259 21.98 5.26 -1.17
CA HIS A 259 23.01 5.53 -2.18
C HIS A 259 23.59 6.93 -2.01
N SER A 260 24.92 7.03 -2.08
CA SER A 260 25.66 8.29 -2.06
C SER A 260 26.57 8.38 -3.29
N PRO A 261 26.50 9.45 -4.11
CA PRO A 261 25.63 10.61 -3.96
C PRO A 261 24.15 10.25 -4.17
N ALA A 262 23.25 11.03 -3.54
CA ALA A 262 21.82 10.87 -3.74
C ALA A 262 21.50 11.04 -5.23
N SER A 263 21.03 9.98 -5.87
CA SER A 263 20.53 10.04 -7.23
C SER A 263 19.18 10.77 -7.19
N ASP A 264 18.98 11.73 -8.10
CA ASP A 264 17.73 12.50 -8.12
C ASP A 264 16.56 11.56 -8.44
N PHE A 265 15.64 11.40 -7.49
CA PHE A 265 14.41 10.66 -7.71
C PHE A 265 13.39 11.58 -8.41
N PRO A 266 12.70 11.13 -9.47
CA PRO A 266 11.85 12.02 -10.26
C PRO A 266 10.73 12.65 -9.41
N PRO A 267 10.59 14.00 -9.40
CA PRO A 267 9.52 14.69 -8.66
C PRO A 267 8.11 14.24 -9.05
N ASP A 268 7.92 13.88 -10.32
CA ASP A 268 6.65 13.38 -10.87
C ASP A 268 6.19 12.07 -10.21
N LEU A 269 7.12 11.32 -9.61
CA LEU A 269 6.82 10.14 -8.82
C LEU A 269 6.68 10.48 -7.32
N LEU A 270 7.50 11.38 -6.79
CA LEU A 270 7.51 11.74 -5.36
C LEU A 270 6.20 12.39 -4.92
N ILE A 271 5.72 13.39 -5.66
CA ILE A 271 4.61 14.24 -5.23
C ILE A 271 3.31 13.41 -5.11
N PRO A 272 2.89 12.62 -6.12
CA PRO A 272 1.68 11.82 -6.00
C PRO A 272 1.77 10.75 -4.92
N LEU A 273 2.94 10.12 -4.75
CA LEU A 273 3.14 9.14 -3.68
C LEU A 273 3.06 9.79 -2.30
N ALA A 274 3.67 10.96 -2.10
CA ALA A 274 3.62 11.67 -0.83
C ALA A 274 2.17 11.98 -0.41
N HIS A 275 1.32 12.37 -1.37
CA HIS A 275 -0.09 12.66 -1.11
C HIS A 275 -0.93 11.41 -0.81
N ILE A 276 -0.79 10.33 -1.60
CA ILE A 276 -1.60 9.13 -1.37
C ILE A 276 -1.16 8.39 -0.09
N LEU A 277 0.15 8.28 0.15
CA LEU A 277 0.68 7.59 1.32
C LEU A 277 0.37 8.34 2.62
N SER A 278 0.22 9.66 2.60
CA SER A 278 -0.20 10.41 3.79
C SER A 278 -1.64 10.05 4.19
N SER A 279 -2.55 9.97 3.21
CA SER A 279 -3.91 9.50 3.45
C SER A 279 -3.92 8.07 3.99
N LEU A 280 -3.26 7.14 3.28
CA LEU A 280 -3.22 5.73 3.66
C LEU A 280 -2.61 5.50 5.05
N ALA A 281 -1.52 6.19 5.39
CA ALA A 281 -0.89 6.10 6.72
C ALA A 281 -1.81 6.59 7.85
N SER A 282 -2.79 7.42 7.53
CA SER A 282 -3.67 8.07 8.51
C SER A 282 -4.92 7.28 8.82
N VAL A 283 -5.55 6.69 7.78
CA VAL A 283 -6.92 6.17 7.89
C VAL A 283 -7.05 4.67 7.62
N HIS A 284 -6.00 3.99 7.14
CA HIS A 284 -6.09 2.55 6.86
C HIS A 284 -6.50 1.77 8.13
N PRO A 285 -7.40 0.78 8.07
CA PRO A 285 -7.89 0.06 9.26
C PRO A 285 -6.80 -0.75 9.97
N ASP A 286 -5.89 -1.40 9.22
CA ASP A 286 -4.77 -2.14 9.78
C ASP A 286 -3.64 -1.21 10.26
N SER A 287 -3.22 -1.43 11.51
CA SER A 287 -2.18 -0.65 12.17
C SER A 287 -0.77 -0.88 11.62
N ALA A 288 -0.45 -2.10 11.19
CA ALA A 288 0.86 -2.40 10.62
C ALA A 288 1.03 -1.69 9.28
N THR A 289 0.00 -1.76 8.44
CA THR A 289 -0.09 -1.03 7.16
C THR A 289 0.04 0.47 7.35
N ARG A 290 -0.67 1.07 8.33
CA ARG A 290 -0.48 2.50 8.67
C ARG A 290 0.98 2.82 9.00
N HIS A 291 1.61 1.99 9.83
CA HIS A 291 3.00 2.19 10.24
C HIS A 291 3.99 2.05 9.09
N HIS A 292 3.89 0.98 8.29
CA HIS A 292 4.74 0.75 7.12
C HIS A 292 4.63 1.90 6.13
N THR A 293 3.40 2.34 5.85
CA THR A 293 3.10 3.46 4.95
C THR A 293 3.70 4.76 5.46
N PHE A 294 3.58 5.06 6.76
CA PHE A 294 4.19 6.26 7.34
C PHE A 294 5.72 6.28 7.22
N ARG A 295 6.38 5.14 7.43
CA ARG A 295 7.84 5.02 7.28
C ARG A 295 8.28 5.11 5.82
N LEU A 296 7.47 4.59 4.91
CA LEU A 296 7.68 4.74 3.47
C LEU A 296 7.54 6.21 3.06
N LEU A 297 6.50 6.91 3.51
CA LEU A 297 6.31 8.36 3.31
C LEU A 297 7.53 9.15 3.79
N ALA A 298 8.02 8.87 5.00
CA ALA A 298 9.22 9.52 5.53
C ALA A 298 10.45 9.32 4.62
N SER A 299 10.58 8.13 4.02
CA SER A 299 11.68 7.80 3.10
C SER A 299 11.55 8.52 1.77
N ILE A 300 10.33 8.64 1.22
CA ILE A 300 10.03 9.39 0.00
C ILE A 300 10.32 10.88 0.19
N LEU A 301 9.86 11.46 1.30
CA LEU A 301 10.14 12.86 1.61
C LEU A 301 11.65 13.12 1.74
N ALA A 302 12.41 12.17 2.30
CA ALA A 302 13.86 12.29 2.40
C ALA A 302 14.60 12.20 1.05
N LEU A 303 13.98 11.62 0.02
CA LEU A 303 14.51 11.62 -1.35
C LEU A 303 14.23 12.93 -2.11
N ALA A 304 13.25 13.71 -1.67
CA ALA A 304 12.91 14.96 -2.33
C ALA A 304 14.04 15.99 -2.16
N PRO A 305 14.35 16.80 -3.20
CA PRO A 305 15.22 17.95 -3.06
C PRO A 305 14.77 18.85 -1.90
N SER A 306 15.73 19.39 -1.15
CA SER A 306 15.47 20.11 0.11
C SER A 306 14.33 21.15 0.03
N PRO A 307 14.23 22.00 -1.01
CA PRO A 307 13.10 22.92 -1.15
C PRO A 307 11.75 22.23 -1.37
N LEU A 308 11.70 21.17 -2.18
CA LEU A 308 10.48 20.39 -2.43
C LEU A 308 10.04 19.64 -1.17
N ARG A 309 10.99 19.04 -0.42
CA ARG A 309 10.69 18.41 0.87
C ARG A 309 10.06 19.39 1.85
N LEU A 310 10.56 20.63 1.90
CA LEU A 310 10.00 21.69 2.75
C LEU A 310 8.58 22.06 2.33
N GLN A 311 8.33 22.17 1.02
CA GLN A 311 6.99 22.42 0.48
C GLN A 311 6.01 21.30 0.84
N LEU A 312 6.37 20.04 0.59
CA LEU A 312 5.52 18.88 0.90
C LEU A 312 5.23 18.77 2.40
N LEU A 313 6.22 19.05 3.26
CA LEU A 313 6.00 19.08 4.72
C LEU A 313 5.11 20.25 5.15
N HIS A 314 5.23 21.41 4.50
CA HIS A 314 4.31 22.52 4.74
C HIS A 314 2.88 22.14 4.37
N GLU A 315 2.67 21.57 3.18
CA GLU A 315 1.35 21.09 2.73
C GLU A 315 0.76 20.07 3.72
N LEU A 316 1.53 19.07 4.15
CA LEU A 316 1.09 18.10 5.16
C LEU A 316 0.72 18.72 6.52
N LEU A 317 1.20 19.92 6.85
CA LEU A 317 0.89 20.60 8.10
C LEU A 317 -0.29 21.56 7.98
N THR A 318 -0.55 22.12 6.79
CA THR A 318 -1.52 23.20 6.59
C THR A 318 -2.75 22.81 5.81
N ASP A 319 -2.67 21.76 4.99
CA ASP A 319 -3.79 21.34 4.15
C ASP A 319 -4.97 20.89 5.03
N GLU A 320 -6.17 21.40 4.70
CA GLU A 320 -7.39 21.12 5.44
C GLU A 320 -7.81 19.66 5.26
N ASP A 321 -7.57 19.11 4.07
CA ASP A 321 -7.88 17.71 3.70
C ASP A 321 -6.92 16.71 4.37
N THR A 322 -5.79 17.17 4.91
CA THR A 322 -4.87 16.30 5.63
C THR A 322 -5.44 15.94 7.01
N ALA A 323 -5.50 14.64 7.29
CA ALA A 323 -6.01 14.10 8.54
C ALA A 323 -5.26 14.71 9.76
N PRO A 324 -5.96 15.06 10.87
CA PRO A 324 -5.34 15.71 12.03
C PRO A 324 -4.14 14.93 12.60
N GLN A 325 -4.23 13.60 12.67
CA GLN A 325 -3.15 12.73 13.13
C GLN A 325 -1.90 12.81 12.22
N MET A 326 -2.07 13.02 10.91
CA MET A 326 -0.95 13.22 10.00
C MET A 326 -0.31 14.58 10.21
N ARG A 327 -1.10 15.65 10.43
CA ARG A 327 -0.56 16.97 10.78
C ARG A 327 0.32 16.88 12.03
N VAL A 328 -0.12 16.14 13.04
CA VAL A 328 0.70 15.88 14.26
C VAL A 328 1.96 15.08 13.90
N ALA A 329 1.82 13.96 13.19
CA ALA A 329 2.94 13.10 12.83
C ALA A 329 3.98 13.78 11.91
N ALA A 330 3.54 14.70 11.05
CA ALA A 330 4.38 15.47 10.15
C ALA A 330 5.36 16.39 10.91
N ILE A 331 5.03 16.82 12.14
CA ILE A 331 5.97 17.56 13.00
C ILE A 331 7.19 16.68 13.32
N GLY A 332 6.99 15.38 13.53
CA GLY A 332 8.05 14.39 13.67
C GLY A 332 8.92 14.29 12.40
N LEU A 333 8.32 14.35 11.21
CA LEU A 333 9.04 14.34 9.94
C LEU A 333 9.88 15.63 9.73
N VAL A 334 9.37 16.78 10.17
CA VAL A 334 10.12 18.05 10.21
C VAL A 334 11.30 17.94 11.18
N LYS A 335 11.09 17.36 12.37
CA LYS A 335 12.16 17.10 13.35
C LYS A 335 13.28 16.25 12.74
N ASP A 336 12.93 15.18 12.03
CA ASP A 336 13.91 14.32 11.38
C ASP A 336 14.70 15.07 10.29
N ALA A 337 14.02 15.87 9.46
CA ALA A 337 14.65 16.70 8.42
C ALA A 337 15.61 17.76 9.01
N LEU A 338 15.19 18.41 10.10
CA LEU A 338 16.01 19.38 10.83
C LEU A 338 17.27 18.72 11.41
N LEU A 339 17.13 17.56 12.07
CA LEU A 339 18.24 16.85 12.67
C LEU A 339 19.24 16.35 11.61
N GLU A 340 18.74 15.84 10.49
CA GLU A 340 19.56 15.45 9.33
C GLU A 340 20.35 16.64 8.78
N ALA A 341 19.71 17.80 8.61
CA ALA A 341 20.36 19.01 8.09
C ALA A 341 21.37 19.66 9.05
N LEU A 342 21.14 19.56 10.36
CA LEU A 342 22.04 20.06 11.39
C LEU A 342 23.22 19.11 11.66
N ALA A 343 23.10 17.83 11.30
CA ALA A 343 24.21 16.88 11.37
C ALA A 343 25.33 17.22 10.38
N ALA A 344 25.01 17.88 9.26
CA ALA A 344 26.00 18.37 8.31
C ALA A 344 26.89 19.46 8.94
N PRO A 345 28.23 19.37 8.80
CA PRO A 345 29.16 20.36 9.35
C PRO A 345 28.84 21.76 8.86
N ALA A 346 28.83 22.73 9.76
CA ALA A 346 28.54 24.11 9.40
C ALA A 346 29.58 24.68 8.42
N GLY A 347 29.09 25.38 7.39
CA GLY A 347 29.93 25.95 6.34
C GLY A 347 30.32 24.97 5.22
N SER A 348 29.87 23.71 5.27
CA SER A 348 30.00 22.79 4.14
C SER A 348 29.05 23.16 2.99
N GLU A 349 29.37 22.73 1.75
CA GLU A 349 28.46 22.94 0.62
C GLU A 349 27.09 22.29 0.86
N GLU A 350 27.07 21.09 1.44
CA GLU A 350 25.85 20.36 1.80
C GLU A 350 25.00 21.15 2.80
N SER A 351 25.64 21.71 3.83
CA SER A 351 25.03 22.58 4.83
C SER A 351 24.40 23.83 4.21
N SER A 352 25.07 24.44 3.24
CA SER A 352 24.60 25.65 2.56
C SER A 352 23.40 25.43 1.62
N ARG A 353 23.26 24.21 1.07
CA ARG A 353 22.17 23.84 0.16
C ARG A 353 20.92 23.33 0.87
N ASN A 354 21.03 22.96 2.15
CA ASN A 354 19.93 22.37 2.90
C ASN A 354 19.05 23.44 3.57
N VAL A 355 17.81 23.59 3.10
CA VAL A 355 16.90 24.64 3.58
C VAL A 355 16.47 24.43 5.03
N PHE A 356 16.51 23.19 5.55
CA PHE A 356 16.16 22.86 6.93
C PHE A 356 17.20 23.32 7.95
N ALA A 357 18.40 23.70 7.50
CA ALA A 357 19.40 24.32 8.35
C ALA A 357 19.69 25.78 7.93
N SER A 358 18.60 26.49 7.61
CA SER A 358 18.60 27.90 7.23
C SER A 358 17.43 28.64 7.87
N HIS A 359 17.44 29.97 7.79
CA HIS A 359 16.35 30.82 8.28
C HIS A 359 15.02 30.60 7.52
N LEU A 360 15.08 30.00 6.33
CA LEU A 360 13.88 29.69 5.55
C LEU A 360 12.98 28.70 6.28
N LEU A 361 13.54 27.73 7.01
CA LEU A 361 12.77 26.79 7.82
C LEU A 361 11.87 27.53 8.82
N LEU A 362 12.47 28.42 9.61
CA LEU A 362 11.74 29.19 10.62
C LEU A 362 10.72 30.14 10.00
N ARG A 363 11.06 30.77 8.87
CA ARG A 363 10.14 31.64 8.15
C ARG A 363 8.92 30.90 7.61
N THR A 364 9.12 29.70 7.07
CA THR A 364 8.06 28.92 6.42
C THR A 364 7.22 28.14 7.42
N LEU A 365 7.85 27.42 8.36
CA LEU A 365 7.15 26.54 9.29
C LEU A 365 6.98 27.12 10.70
N GLY A 366 7.72 28.16 11.08
CA GLY A 366 7.61 28.79 12.40
C GLY A 366 6.20 29.27 12.75
N PRO A 367 5.46 29.96 11.86
CA PRO A 367 4.07 30.34 12.13
C PRO A 367 3.13 29.16 12.41
N ILE A 368 3.42 27.98 11.85
CA ILE A 368 2.61 26.77 12.00
C ILE A 368 3.02 26.00 13.26
N LEU A 369 4.32 25.86 13.50
CA LEU A 369 4.88 25.04 14.57
C LEU A 369 4.91 25.77 15.92
N LEU A 370 5.08 27.09 15.91
CA LEU A 370 5.36 27.89 17.11
C LEU A 370 4.18 28.80 17.50
N HIS A 371 2.97 28.45 17.05
CA HIS A 371 1.71 29.07 17.44
C HIS A 371 0.68 27.97 17.72
N PRO A 372 -0.30 28.21 18.61
CA PRO A 372 -1.44 27.32 18.76
C PRO A 372 -2.32 27.31 17.51
N HIS A 373 -3.09 26.24 17.31
CA HIS A 373 -4.05 26.11 16.23
C HIS A 373 -5.47 25.87 16.76
N PRO A 374 -6.43 26.80 16.51
CA PRO A 374 -6.25 28.10 15.86
C PRO A 374 -5.39 29.06 16.72
N PRO A 375 -4.81 30.13 16.14
CA PRO A 375 -3.98 31.08 16.90
C PRO A 375 -4.68 31.73 18.10
N SER A 376 -6.00 31.85 18.02
CA SER A 376 -6.87 32.42 19.07
C SER A 376 -7.34 31.41 20.12
N LEU A 377 -6.79 30.19 20.13
CA LEU A 377 -7.24 29.11 21.02
C LEU A 377 -7.12 29.46 22.51
N PHE A 378 -6.07 30.19 22.89
CA PHE A 378 -5.82 30.58 24.29
C PHE A 378 -6.28 32.01 24.61
N ASP A 379 -7.05 32.63 23.71
CA ASP A 379 -7.64 33.94 23.98
C ASP A 379 -8.78 33.81 24.98
N THR A 380 -8.95 34.81 25.84
CA THR A 380 -9.96 34.81 26.91
C THR A 380 -11.40 34.65 26.38
N ALA A 381 -11.65 35.00 25.12
CA ALA A 381 -12.95 34.86 24.47
C ALA A 381 -13.25 33.43 23.95
N ASN A 382 -12.24 32.58 23.78
CA ASN A 382 -12.34 31.24 23.19
C ASN A 382 -11.88 30.14 24.15
N GLN A 383 -11.90 30.39 25.46
CA GLN A 383 -11.42 29.40 26.44
C GLN A 383 -12.28 28.15 26.41
N LEU A 384 -11.70 27.07 25.88
CA LEU A 384 -12.21 25.73 26.05
C LEU A 384 -11.98 25.28 27.49
N ASP A 385 -12.92 24.50 28.02
CA ASP A 385 -12.66 23.75 29.24
C ASP A 385 -11.58 22.68 28.98
N GLN A 386 -11.08 22.06 30.05
CA GLN A 386 -9.99 21.10 29.92
C GLN A 386 -10.39 19.88 29.10
N GLN A 387 -11.64 19.41 29.24
CA GLN A 387 -12.09 18.17 28.61
C GLN A 387 -12.31 18.39 27.11
N ASP A 388 -12.98 19.47 26.75
CA ASP A 388 -13.18 19.91 25.37
C ASP A 388 -11.85 20.11 24.65
N PHE A 389 -10.84 20.66 25.33
CA PHE A 389 -9.50 20.80 24.76
C PHE A 389 -8.82 19.44 24.51
N LEU A 390 -8.93 18.50 25.46
CA LEU A 390 -8.35 17.15 25.33
C LEU A 390 -8.99 16.32 24.23
N ASP A 391 -10.25 16.60 23.89
CA ASP A 391 -10.97 15.95 22.80
C ASP A 391 -10.58 16.49 21.41
N THR A 392 -9.80 17.58 21.34
CA THR A 392 -9.21 18.08 20.09
C THR A 392 -7.89 17.38 19.72
N ALA A 393 -7.40 17.61 18.50
CA ALA A 393 -6.07 17.14 18.08
C ALA A 393 -4.90 18.04 18.57
N GLU A 394 -5.21 19.23 19.10
CA GLU A 394 -4.21 20.23 19.47
C GLU A 394 -3.29 19.82 20.64
N PRO A 395 -3.74 19.13 21.71
CA PRO A 395 -2.86 18.70 22.79
C PRO A 395 -1.68 17.86 22.27
N LEU A 396 -1.94 16.89 21.41
CA LEU A 396 -0.91 16.04 20.81
C LEU A 396 0.02 16.85 19.90
N ARG A 397 -0.55 17.78 19.12
CA ARG A 397 0.23 18.68 18.26
C ARG A 397 1.19 19.55 19.08
N LEU A 398 0.71 20.15 20.17
CA LEU A 398 1.52 21.00 21.05
C LEU A 398 2.65 20.23 21.71
N VAL A 399 2.40 18.98 22.14
CA VAL A 399 3.45 18.11 22.67
C VAL A 399 4.58 17.90 21.65
N GLU A 400 4.24 17.57 20.40
CA GLU A 400 5.24 17.40 19.34
C GLU A 400 5.95 18.71 18.99
N CYS A 401 5.22 19.84 18.92
CA CYS A 401 5.83 21.15 18.68
C CYS A 401 6.80 21.58 19.79
N LEU A 402 6.45 21.36 21.05
CA LEU A 402 7.32 21.66 22.20
C LEU A 402 8.55 20.75 22.22
N ALA A 403 8.36 19.45 21.93
CA ALA A 403 9.46 18.50 21.80
C ALA A 403 10.41 18.90 20.66
N LEU A 404 9.87 19.29 19.51
CA LEU A 404 10.63 19.82 18.39
C LEU A 404 11.39 21.09 18.80
N CYS A 405 10.72 22.09 19.40
CA CYS A 405 11.35 23.34 19.84
C CYS A 405 12.52 23.07 20.81
N TYR A 406 12.31 22.17 21.77
CA TYR A 406 13.36 21.73 22.69
C TYR A 406 14.57 21.13 21.97
N VAL A 407 14.34 20.18 21.05
CA VAL A 407 15.41 19.54 20.28
C VAL A 407 16.10 20.53 19.33
N TRP A 408 15.34 21.42 18.71
CA TRP A 408 15.83 22.46 17.81
C TRP A 408 16.79 23.39 18.55
N LEU A 409 16.38 23.88 19.73
CA LEU A 409 17.26 24.63 20.60
C LEU A 409 18.45 23.78 21.05
N LEU A 410 18.30 22.51 21.43
CA LEU A 410 19.46 21.71 21.86
C LEU A 410 20.50 21.51 20.75
N ARG A 411 20.07 21.38 19.49
CA ARG A 411 20.93 20.96 18.37
C ARG A 411 21.49 22.11 17.53
N ASP A 412 20.74 23.18 17.30
CA ASP A 412 21.20 24.31 16.48
C ASP A 412 22.08 25.31 17.26
N VAL A 413 23.16 24.82 17.88
CA VAL A 413 24.02 25.60 18.79
C VAL A 413 24.57 26.86 18.11
N GLN A 414 24.80 26.80 16.80
CA GLN A 414 25.35 27.90 16.00
C GLN A 414 24.26 28.85 15.44
N ASN A 415 23.00 28.64 15.79
CA ASN A 415 21.86 29.46 15.36
C ASN A 415 21.73 29.59 13.83
N ARG A 416 21.95 28.49 13.10
CA ARG A 416 21.88 28.46 11.63
C ARG A 416 20.47 28.74 11.12
N THR A 417 19.45 28.41 11.90
CA THR A 417 18.05 28.64 11.53
C THR A 417 17.48 29.96 12.05
N GLY A 418 18.23 30.71 12.86
CA GLY A 418 17.78 31.96 13.48
C GLY A 418 16.82 31.81 14.66
N LEU A 419 16.52 30.60 15.14
CA LEU A 419 15.56 30.42 16.25
C LEU A 419 16.05 31.06 17.56
N ARG A 420 17.37 31.10 17.79
CA ARG A 420 17.97 31.70 19.00
C ARG A 420 18.08 33.23 18.92
N ASP A 421 17.67 33.85 17.82
CA ASP A 421 17.62 35.30 17.73
C ASP A 421 16.70 35.84 18.82
N ALA A 422 17.13 36.91 19.49
CA ALA A 422 16.41 37.45 20.65
C ALA A 422 14.95 37.79 20.33
N ASP A 423 14.68 38.30 19.12
CA ASP A 423 13.33 38.64 18.67
C ASP A 423 12.49 37.38 18.41
N ASN A 424 13.07 36.32 17.84
CA ASN A 424 12.38 35.06 17.60
C ASN A 424 12.05 34.35 18.93
N LEU A 425 12.99 34.31 19.88
CA LEU A 425 12.74 33.75 21.22
C LEU A 425 11.65 34.52 21.96
N ARG A 426 11.67 35.85 21.91
CA ARG A 426 10.61 36.69 22.50
C ARG A 426 9.26 36.43 21.83
N ASN A 427 9.24 36.26 20.52
CA ASN A 427 8.03 35.95 19.78
C ASN A 427 7.43 34.61 20.26
N VAL A 428 8.23 33.54 20.28
CA VAL A 428 7.79 32.20 20.74
C VAL A 428 7.29 32.24 22.18
N GLU A 429 7.96 32.98 23.06
CA GLU A 429 7.54 33.15 24.45
C GLU A 429 6.15 33.80 24.51
N HIS A 430 5.91 34.86 23.76
CA HIS A 430 4.66 35.62 23.77
C HIS A 430 3.50 34.92 23.04
N THR A 431 3.77 34.23 21.91
CA THR A 431 2.73 33.65 21.06
C THR A 431 2.31 32.24 21.47
N LEU A 432 3.20 31.49 22.13
CA LEU A 432 2.95 30.09 22.47
C LEU A 432 3.14 29.78 23.94
N LEU A 433 4.32 30.06 24.50
CA LEU A 433 4.69 29.52 25.82
C LEU A 433 3.94 30.21 26.96
N GLU A 434 3.84 31.53 26.95
CA GLU A 434 3.15 32.27 28.00
C GLU A 434 1.63 32.02 28.00
N PRO A 435 0.91 32.08 26.86
CA PRO A 435 -0.51 31.73 26.81
C PRO A 435 -0.78 30.30 27.30
N LEU A 436 0.03 29.33 26.87
CA LEU A 436 -0.09 27.94 27.30
C LEU A 436 0.11 27.78 28.81
N ARG A 437 1.15 28.41 29.39
CA ARG A 437 1.38 28.37 30.85
C ARG A 437 0.22 29.00 31.63
N ARG A 438 -0.35 30.10 31.12
CA ARG A 438 -1.52 30.74 31.75
C ARG A 438 -2.72 29.78 31.74
N GLN A 439 -3.03 29.19 30.58
CA GLN A 439 -4.16 28.27 30.45
C GLN A 439 -4.01 27.01 31.31
N LEU A 440 -2.82 26.40 31.33
CA LEU A 440 -2.55 25.23 32.18
C LEU A 440 -2.76 25.53 33.67
N ARG A 441 -2.33 26.72 34.14
CA ARG A 441 -2.60 27.15 35.53
C ARG A 441 -4.08 27.37 35.81
N THR A 442 -4.84 27.86 34.83
CA THR A 442 -6.29 28.03 34.99
C THR A 442 -6.99 26.69 35.16
N TRP A 443 -6.62 25.68 34.35
CA TRP A 443 -7.18 24.33 34.49
C TRP A 443 -6.76 23.67 35.83
N ASP A 444 -5.50 23.84 36.25
CA ASP A 444 -4.98 23.30 37.52
C ASP A 444 -5.72 23.89 38.73
N ASN A 445 -5.90 25.21 38.78
CA ASN A 445 -6.65 25.88 39.85
C ASN A 445 -8.17 25.53 39.84
N GLY A 446 -8.73 25.15 38.69
CA GLY A 446 -10.11 24.69 38.56
C GLY A 446 -10.33 23.29 39.15
N MET A 447 -9.33 22.42 39.08
CA MET A 447 -9.35 21.08 39.68
C MET A 447 -9.44 21.12 41.21
N ASP A 448 -8.70 22.02 41.86
CA ASP A 448 -8.73 22.18 43.32
C ASP A 448 -10.08 22.72 43.84
N GLY A 449 -10.79 23.53 43.05
CA GLY A 449 -12.12 24.05 43.40
C GLY A 449 -13.25 23.02 43.25
N SER A 450 -13.10 22.06 42.33
CA SER A 450 -14.08 20.98 42.09
C SER A 450 -14.11 19.95 43.22
N ILE A 451 -12.94 19.59 43.78
CA ILE A 451 -12.82 18.62 44.87
C ILE A 451 -13.45 19.16 46.17
N LEU A 452 -13.45 20.48 46.37
CA LEU A 452 -14.04 21.11 47.56
C LEU A 452 -15.57 21.25 47.50
N LEU A 453 -16.18 21.21 46.31
CA LEU A 453 -17.64 21.27 46.14
C LEU A 453 -18.31 19.89 46.07
N GLY A 454 -17.56 18.83 45.72
CA GLY A 454 -18.05 17.44 45.72
C GLY A 454 -18.08 16.77 47.11
N GLY A 455 -17.55 17.42 48.14
CA GLY A 455 -17.54 16.92 49.53
C GLY A 455 -18.62 17.52 50.45
N LEU A 456 -19.51 18.36 49.90
CA LEU A 456 -20.60 19.01 50.65
C LEU A 456 -21.95 18.91 49.91
N MET A 457 -22.23 17.74 49.32
CA MET A 457 -23.60 17.30 49.04
C MET A 457 -23.86 15.92 49.63
#